data_AF-A0A5E4S8W1-F1
#
_entry.id   AF-A0A5E4S8W1-F1
#
_cell.length_a   1.000
_cell.length_b   1.000
_cell.length_c   1.000
_cell.angle_alpha   90.00
_cell.angle_beta   90.00
_cell.angle_gamma   90.00
#
_symmetry.space_group_name_H-M   'P 1'
#
loop_
_entity.id
_entity.type
_entity.pdbx_description
1 polymer ?
#
loop_
_entity_poly.entity_id
_entity_poly.type
_entity_poly.pdbx_seq_one_letter_code
_entity_poly.pdbx_strand_id
1 'polypeptide(L)'
;MTSRTPRALHALLSMRDRALAAAQHDGRQLAEQHVRLTRNVDQLTRLYRAVAIGGTRANAYSFQNRADYKCTLVQMIETQQAPMAQLARWQAVAAQAVRDAQRRREGVATLVARHEAAAKQARFKREGQEQVAQALAVWQRGEAARERNEEIASGARIDKARAAVALVGKTRLAFRIPTEPGASPCCK
;
A
#
# COMPACT_ATOMS: atom_id res chain seq x y z
N MET A 1 -15.94 20.71 -1.07
CA MET A 1 -14.60 20.16 -0.76
C MET A 1 -13.55 21.12 -1.28
N THR A 2 -12.65 21.59 -0.44
CA THR A 2 -11.60 22.54 -0.82
C THR A 2 -10.45 21.79 -1.51
N SER A 3 -9.80 22.40 -2.51
CA SER A 3 -8.68 21.81 -3.26
C SER A 3 -7.46 21.42 -2.41
N ARG A 4 -7.44 21.79 -1.12
CA ARG A 4 -6.32 21.58 -0.19
C ARG A 4 -6.39 20.28 0.61
N THR A 5 -7.56 19.67 0.78
CA THR A 5 -7.72 18.44 1.59
C THR A 5 -6.90 17.23 1.10
N PRO A 6 -6.79 16.91 -0.20
CA PRO A 6 -6.00 15.74 -0.62
C PRO A 6 -4.49 15.94 -0.36
N ARG A 7 -3.96 17.14 -0.62
CA ARG A 7 -2.54 17.44 -0.35
C ARG A 7 -2.18 17.31 1.13
N ALA A 8 -3.05 17.79 2.01
CA ALA A 8 -2.83 17.69 3.46
C ALA A 8 -2.81 16.23 3.96
N LEU A 9 -3.71 15.38 3.45
CA LEU A 9 -3.76 13.97 3.84
C LEU A 9 -2.55 13.18 3.33
N HIS A 10 -2.09 13.42 2.10
CA HIS A 10 -0.85 12.82 1.61
C HIS A 10 0.38 13.30 2.37
N ALA A 11 0.43 14.58 2.77
CA ALA A 11 1.51 15.10 3.62
C ALA A 11 1.52 14.41 4.99
N LEU A 12 0.35 14.22 5.60
CA LEU A 12 0.22 13.46 6.85
C LEU A 12 0.65 12.00 6.68
N LEU A 13 0.28 11.34 5.58
CA LEU A 13 0.70 9.97 5.31
C LEU A 13 2.24 9.88 5.19
N SER A 14 2.85 10.79 4.43
CA SER A 14 4.32 10.89 4.30
C SER A 14 5.02 11.13 5.64
N MET A 15 4.44 11.96 6.52
CA MET A 15 4.96 12.12 7.88
C MET A 15 4.88 10.83 8.70
N ARG A 16 3.79 10.05 8.54
CA ARG A 16 3.62 8.78 9.25
C ARG A 16 4.55 7.70 8.73
N ASP A 17 4.79 7.65 7.43
CA ASP A 17 5.78 6.74 6.84
C ASP A 17 7.19 7.04 7.37
N ARG A 18 7.57 8.32 7.49
CA ARG A 18 8.84 8.73 8.11
C ARG A 18 8.92 8.33 9.58
N ALA A 19 7.84 8.52 10.35
CA ALA A 19 7.79 8.12 11.75
C ALA A 19 7.92 6.60 11.95
N LEU A 20 7.30 5.81 11.06
CA LEU A 20 7.43 4.36 11.05
C LEU A 20 8.88 3.94 10.73
N ALA A 21 9.49 4.56 9.72
CA ALA A 21 10.88 4.29 9.35
C ALA A 21 11.85 4.61 10.50
N ALA A 22 11.63 5.71 11.22
CA ALA A 22 12.40 6.07 12.41
C ALA A 22 12.27 5.01 13.52
N ALA A 23 11.04 4.61 13.88
CA ALA A 23 10.83 3.57 14.89
C ALA A 23 11.48 2.22 14.51
N GLN A 24 11.43 1.85 13.23
CA GLN A 24 12.12 0.65 12.72
C GLN A 24 13.64 0.79 12.77
N HIS A 25 14.17 1.99 12.52
CA HIS A 25 15.59 2.26 12.63
C HIS A 25 16.08 2.11 14.08
N ASP A 26 15.36 2.67 15.05
CA ASP A 26 15.68 2.55 16.47
C ASP A 26 15.65 1.07 16.93
N GLY A 27 14.65 0.31 16.48
CA GLY A 27 14.58 -1.13 16.73
C GLY A 27 15.78 -1.91 16.18
N ARG A 28 16.26 -1.55 14.98
CA ARG A 28 17.48 -2.15 14.40
C ARG A 28 18.73 -1.78 15.20
N GLN A 29 18.89 -0.53 15.60
CA GLN A 29 20.03 -0.11 16.42
C GLN A 29 20.09 -0.88 17.74
N LEU A 30 18.95 -1.07 18.42
CA LEU A 30 18.88 -1.88 19.64
C LEU A 30 19.22 -3.35 19.38
N ALA A 31 18.78 -3.92 18.27
CA ALA A 31 19.13 -5.29 17.88
C ALA A 31 20.65 -5.43 17.61
N GLU A 32 21.26 -4.46 16.93
CA GLU A 32 22.70 -4.44 16.69
C GLU A 32 23.49 -4.32 17.99
N GLN A 33 23.07 -3.45 18.91
CA GLN A 33 23.67 -3.31 20.24
C GLN A 33 23.57 -4.62 21.04
N HIS A 34 22.42 -5.29 21.01
CA HIS A 34 22.25 -6.61 21.63
C HIS A 34 23.29 -7.60 21.10
N VAL A 35 23.40 -7.74 19.77
CA VAL A 35 24.33 -8.67 19.14
C VAL A 35 25.78 -8.37 19.53
N ARG A 36 26.17 -7.10 19.60
CA ARG A 36 27.53 -6.70 20.03
C ARG A 36 27.79 -7.10 21.49
N LEU A 37 26.85 -6.82 22.39
CA LEU A 37 26.98 -7.19 23.80
C LEU A 37 27.03 -8.71 24.00
N THR A 38 26.15 -9.46 23.33
CA THR A 38 26.16 -10.93 23.40
C THR A 38 27.50 -11.50 22.91
N ARG A 39 28.05 -10.99 21.81
CA ARG A 39 29.37 -11.40 21.31
C ARG A 39 30.49 -11.13 22.31
N ASN A 40 30.46 -9.97 22.97
CA ASN A 40 31.47 -9.62 23.96
C ASN A 40 31.38 -10.54 25.19
N VAL A 41 30.18 -10.80 25.70
CA VAL A 41 29.95 -11.74 26.81
C VAL A 41 30.41 -13.15 26.43
N ASP A 42 30.12 -13.60 25.21
CA ASP A 42 30.57 -14.91 24.72
C ASP A 42 32.11 -14.98 24.66
N GLN A 43 32.78 -13.94 24.17
CA GLN A 43 34.24 -13.88 24.12
C GLN A 43 34.86 -13.90 25.53
N LEU A 44 34.35 -13.08 26.45
CA LEU A 44 34.82 -13.07 27.83
C LEU A 44 34.59 -14.42 28.53
N THR A 45 33.44 -15.05 28.28
CA THR A 45 33.11 -16.38 28.82
C THR A 45 34.04 -17.46 28.25
N ARG A 46 34.39 -17.39 26.96
CA ARG A 46 35.39 -18.28 26.36
C ARG A 46 36.77 -18.08 26.98
N LEU A 47 37.21 -16.84 27.18
CA LEU A 47 38.47 -16.54 27.87
C LEU A 47 38.46 -17.11 29.28
N TYR A 48 37.39 -16.89 30.05
CA TYR A 48 37.23 -17.42 31.40
C TYR A 48 37.38 -18.94 31.46
N ARG A 49 36.74 -19.66 30.51
CA ARG A 49 36.84 -21.13 30.39
C ARG A 49 38.22 -21.59 29.92
N ALA A 50 38.83 -20.87 28.99
CA ALA A 50 40.15 -21.18 28.43
C ALA A 50 41.26 -21.04 29.47
N VAL A 51 41.05 -20.25 30.53
CA VAL A 51 41.88 -20.25 31.73
C VAL A 51 41.64 -21.57 32.52
N ALA A 52 42.01 -22.72 31.95
CA ALA A 52 42.00 -24.06 32.56
C ALA A 52 43.38 -24.51 33.09
N ILE A 53 43.38 -25.16 34.26
CA ILE A 53 44.55 -25.50 35.10
C ILE A 53 45.36 -26.61 34.40
N GLY A 54 46.31 -26.24 33.56
CA GLY A 54 47.20 -27.18 32.86
C GLY A 54 48.65 -26.87 33.17
N GLY A 55 49.24 -27.61 34.11
CA GLY A 55 50.67 -27.56 34.40
C GLY A 55 50.96 -27.91 35.86
N THR A 56 51.42 -29.12 36.11
CA THR A 56 51.73 -29.71 37.43
C THR A 56 52.92 -29.07 38.19
N ARG A 57 53.41 -27.89 37.76
CA ARG A 57 54.46 -27.11 38.45
C ARG A 57 54.30 -25.60 38.25
N ALA A 58 53.12 -25.07 38.51
CA ALA A 58 52.91 -23.62 38.47
C ALA A 58 53.30 -23.00 39.83
N ASN A 59 54.06 -21.90 39.83
CA ASN A 59 54.53 -21.24 41.05
C ASN A 59 53.36 -20.51 41.77
N ALA A 60 53.40 -20.27 43.08
CA ALA A 60 52.27 -19.67 43.82
C ALA A 60 51.77 -18.33 43.22
N TYR A 61 52.71 -17.49 42.75
CA TYR A 61 52.40 -16.24 42.04
C TYR A 61 51.62 -16.43 40.72
N SER A 62 51.82 -17.55 40.03
CA SER A 62 51.07 -17.86 38.80
C SER A 62 49.63 -18.30 39.07
N PHE A 63 49.36 -18.86 40.26
CA PHE A 63 48.01 -19.14 40.70
C PHE A 63 47.28 -17.87 41.15
N GLN A 64 47.96 -16.97 41.86
CA GLN A 64 47.41 -15.67 42.28
C GLN A 64 47.02 -14.81 41.08
N ASN A 65 47.95 -14.57 40.14
CA ASN A 65 47.69 -13.77 38.94
C ASN A 65 46.55 -14.35 38.09
N ARG A 66 46.40 -15.67 38.09
CA ARG A 66 45.33 -16.37 37.37
C ARG A 66 43.98 -16.22 38.06
N ALA A 67 43.94 -16.30 39.39
CA ALA A 67 42.74 -16.06 40.17
C ALA A 67 42.28 -14.61 39.97
N ASP A 68 43.20 -13.66 40.08
CA ASP A 68 42.93 -12.24 39.86
C ASP A 68 42.41 -11.99 38.44
N TYR A 69 43.04 -12.57 37.42
CA TYR A 69 42.57 -12.48 36.04
C TYR A 69 41.16 -13.06 35.83
N LYS A 70 40.85 -14.21 36.46
CA LYS A 70 39.49 -14.77 36.43
C LYS A 70 38.49 -13.87 37.12
N CYS A 71 38.83 -13.30 38.28
CA CYS A 71 37.99 -12.34 38.97
C CYS A 71 37.71 -11.12 38.09
N THR A 72 38.73 -10.58 37.40
CA THR A 72 38.56 -9.47 36.45
C THR A 72 37.63 -9.85 35.30
N LEU A 73 37.79 -11.04 34.71
CA LEU A 73 36.90 -11.49 33.63
C LEU A 73 35.45 -11.65 34.10
N VAL A 74 35.21 -12.13 35.31
CA VAL A 74 33.86 -12.22 35.90
C VAL A 74 33.26 -10.82 36.08
N GLN A 75 34.01 -9.86 36.63
CA GLN A 75 33.57 -8.47 36.76
C GLN A 75 33.23 -7.84 35.39
N MET A 76 34.05 -8.12 34.36
CA MET A 76 33.78 -7.65 32.99
C MET A 76 32.52 -8.30 32.38
N ILE A 77 32.21 -9.55 32.72
CA ILE A 77 30.98 -10.22 32.29
C ILE A 77 29.76 -9.61 33.00
N GLU A 78 29.83 -9.45 34.32
CA GLU A 78 28.74 -8.89 35.14
C GLU A 78 28.38 -7.47 34.73
N THR A 79 29.39 -6.62 34.47
CA THR A 79 29.18 -5.25 33.98
C THR A 79 28.48 -5.20 32.62
N GLN A 80 28.63 -6.24 31.78
CA GLN A 80 27.96 -6.34 30.49
C GLN A 80 26.58 -7.01 30.57
N GLN A 81 26.27 -7.76 31.62
CA GLN A 81 24.95 -8.39 31.79
C GLN A 81 23.85 -7.40 32.19
N ALA A 82 24.17 -6.40 33.02
CA ALA A 82 23.24 -5.35 33.42
C ALA A 82 22.62 -4.59 32.21
N PRO A 83 23.39 -4.09 31.23
CA PRO A 83 22.82 -3.43 30.06
C PRO A 83 22.04 -4.41 29.16
N MET A 84 22.40 -5.70 29.08
CA MET A 84 21.61 -6.67 28.31
C MET A 84 20.19 -6.85 28.88
N ALA A 85 20.05 -6.93 30.20
CA ALA A 85 18.75 -7.06 30.86
C ALA A 85 17.87 -5.82 30.63
N GLN A 86 18.47 -4.62 30.66
CA GLN A 86 17.77 -3.39 30.30
C GLN A 86 17.38 -3.40 28.81
N LEU A 87 18.30 -3.80 27.93
CA LEU A 87 18.11 -3.79 26.48
C LEU A 87 16.93 -4.65 26.01
N ALA A 88 16.66 -5.77 26.68
CA ALA A 88 15.45 -6.57 26.43
C ALA A 88 14.15 -5.76 26.64
N ARG A 89 14.11 -4.90 27.68
CA ARG A 89 12.97 -4.00 27.93
C ARG A 89 12.86 -2.94 26.84
N TRP A 90 13.98 -2.34 26.43
CA TRP A 90 14.03 -1.36 25.34
C TRP A 90 13.57 -1.98 24.01
N GLN A 91 13.93 -3.22 23.72
CA GLN A 91 13.45 -3.94 22.53
C GLN A 91 11.94 -4.15 22.54
N ALA A 92 11.35 -4.50 23.69
CA ALA A 92 9.90 -4.63 23.82
C ALA A 92 9.19 -3.28 23.57
N VAL A 93 9.72 -2.19 24.12
CA VAL A 93 9.22 -0.83 23.90
C VAL A 93 9.36 -0.41 22.44
N ALA A 94 10.50 -0.69 21.80
CA ALA A 94 10.71 -0.38 20.38
C ALA A 94 9.77 -1.17 19.47
N ALA A 95 9.56 -2.46 19.75
CA ALA A 95 8.60 -3.29 19.01
C ALA A 95 7.17 -2.75 19.16
N GLN A 96 6.80 -2.29 20.36
CA GLN A 96 5.51 -1.63 20.59
C GLN A 96 5.39 -0.32 19.82
N ALA A 97 6.44 0.51 19.84
CA ALA A 97 6.47 1.78 19.10
C ALA A 97 6.30 1.57 17.58
N VAL A 98 6.93 0.54 17.01
CA VAL A 98 6.75 0.16 15.60
C VAL A 98 5.31 -0.23 15.32
N ARG A 99 4.70 -1.09 16.16
CA ARG A 99 3.28 -1.47 16.01
C ARG A 99 2.35 -0.26 16.10
N ASP A 100 2.62 0.67 17.00
CA ASP A 100 1.81 1.88 17.17
C ASP A 100 1.96 2.85 16.00
N ALA A 101 3.19 3.02 15.49
CA ALA A 101 3.46 3.81 14.29
C ALA A 101 2.76 3.22 13.06
N GLN A 102 2.81 1.88 12.91
CA GLN A 102 2.16 1.13 11.85
C GLN A 102 0.64 1.35 11.88
N ARG A 103 -0.01 1.15 13.04
CA ARG A 103 -1.44 1.38 13.22
C ARG A 103 -1.88 2.81 12.88
N ARG A 104 -1.10 3.81 13.31
CA ARG A 104 -1.37 5.22 13.00
C ARG A 104 -1.25 5.50 11.50
N ARG A 105 -0.25 4.91 10.84
CA ARG A 105 -0.03 5.04 9.39
C ARG A 105 -1.18 4.40 8.61
N GLU A 106 -1.64 3.22 9.01
CA GLU A 106 -2.79 2.52 8.40
C GLU A 106 -4.09 3.30 8.57
N GLY A 107 -4.32 3.91 9.73
CA GLY A 107 -5.47 4.78 9.96
C GLY A 107 -5.51 5.96 8.98
N VAL A 108 -4.37 6.64 8.77
CA VAL A 108 -4.28 7.74 7.79
C VAL A 108 -4.41 7.22 6.35
N ALA A 109 -3.80 6.10 6.01
CA ALA A 109 -3.92 5.49 4.68
C ALA A 109 -5.37 5.15 4.33
N THR A 110 -6.13 4.64 5.31
CA THR A 110 -7.57 4.35 5.14
C THR A 110 -8.37 5.62 4.87
N LEU A 111 -8.06 6.71 5.57
CA LEU A 111 -8.70 8.01 5.33
C LEU A 111 -8.39 8.54 3.93
N VAL A 112 -7.13 8.47 3.49
CA VAL A 112 -6.71 8.85 2.13
C VAL A 112 -7.51 8.06 1.09
N ALA A 113 -7.57 6.73 1.21
CA ALA A 113 -8.31 5.87 0.29
C ALA A 113 -9.80 6.21 0.21
N ARG A 114 -10.45 6.48 1.37
CA ARG A 114 -11.85 6.91 1.42
C ARG A 114 -12.06 8.25 0.71
N HIS A 115 -11.15 9.21 0.92
CA HIS A 115 -11.21 10.52 0.27
C HIS A 115 -11.02 10.42 -1.25
N GLU A 116 -10.10 9.59 -1.72
CA GLU A 116 -9.90 9.35 -3.14
C GLU A 116 -11.12 8.67 -3.79
N ALA A 117 -11.71 7.68 -3.12
CA ALA A 117 -12.93 7.02 -3.58
C ALA A 117 -14.10 8.01 -3.68
N ALA A 118 -14.30 8.84 -2.66
CA ALA A 118 -15.34 9.88 -2.66
C ALA A 118 -15.09 10.92 -3.78
N ALA A 119 -13.85 11.32 -4.00
CA ALA A 119 -13.49 12.25 -5.06
C ALA A 119 -13.77 11.66 -6.47
N LYS A 120 -13.43 10.38 -6.68
CA LYS A 120 -13.75 9.66 -7.92
C LYS A 120 -15.26 9.58 -8.16
N GLN A 121 -16.03 9.23 -7.13
CA GLN A 121 -17.49 9.16 -7.23
C GLN A 121 -18.12 10.53 -7.52
N ALA A 122 -17.61 11.60 -6.90
CA ALA A 122 -18.07 12.95 -7.16
C ALA A 122 -17.77 13.40 -8.60
N ARG A 123 -16.61 13.04 -9.15
CA ARG A 123 -16.27 13.31 -10.57
C ARG A 123 -17.21 12.58 -11.51
N PHE A 124 -17.41 11.28 -11.29
CA PHE A 124 -18.31 10.47 -12.12
C PHE A 124 -19.74 11.01 -12.12
N LYS A 125 -20.26 11.46 -10.97
CA LYS A 125 -21.59 12.10 -10.90
C LYS A 125 -21.67 13.40 -11.70
N ARG A 126 -20.62 14.23 -11.67
CA ARG A 126 -20.57 15.49 -12.45
C ARG A 126 -20.50 15.21 -13.94
N GLU A 127 -19.63 14.30 -14.37
CA GLU A 127 -19.52 13.88 -15.77
C GLU A 127 -20.86 13.32 -16.29
N GLY A 128 -21.56 12.51 -15.50
CA GLY A 128 -22.90 12.02 -15.85
C GLY A 128 -23.94 13.14 -15.97
N GLN A 129 -23.93 14.12 -15.07
CA GLN A 129 -24.81 15.29 -15.16
C GLN A 129 -24.51 16.15 -16.39
N GLU A 130 -23.23 16.37 -16.70
CA GLU A 130 -22.79 17.10 -17.89
C GLU A 130 -23.21 16.40 -19.19
N GLN A 131 -23.08 15.07 -19.25
CA GLN A 131 -23.54 14.27 -20.40
C GLN A 131 -25.06 14.34 -20.58
N VAL A 132 -25.84 14.26 -19.50
CA VAL A 132 -27.31 14.39 -19.55
C VAL A 132 -27.69 15.80 -20.01
N ALA A 133 -27.05 16.84 -19.50
CA ALA A 133 -27.29 18.21 -19.91
C ALA A 133 -26.98 18.43 -21.40
N GLN A 134 -25.87 17.85 -21.89
CA GLN A 134 -25.51 17.89 -23.31
C GLN A 134 -26.53 17.15 -24.19
N ALA A 135 -26.95 15.95 -23.79
CA ALA A 135 -27.94 15.17 -24.51
C ALA A 135 -29.29 15.91 -24.60
N LEU A 136 -29.74 16.52 -23.49
CA LEU A 136 -30.93 17.35 -23.46
C LEU A 136 -30.81 18.57 -24.39
N ALA A 137 -29.66 19.25 -24.40
CA ALA A 137 -29.42 20.39 -25.29
C ALA A 137 -29.37 19.99 -26.78
N VAL A 138 -28.94 18.77 -27.10
CA VAL A 138 -29.02 18.23 -28.48
C VAL A 138 -30.47 17.91 -28.84
N TRP A 139 -31.20 17.25 -27.95
CA TRP A 139 -32.62 16.92 -28.17
C TRP A 139 -33.48 18.16 -28.37
N GLN A 140 -33.34 19.18 -27.51
CA GLN A 140 -34.06 20.45 -27.63
C GLN A 140 -33.78 21.17 -28.95
N ARG A 141 -32.52 21.14 -29.43
CA ARG A 141 -32.18 21.69 -30.76
C ARG A 141 -32.84 20.91 -31.90
N GLY A 142 -32.97 19.59 -31.75
CA GLY A 142 -33.67 18.74 -32.70
C GLY A 142 -35.17 19.03 -32.76
N GLU A 143 -35.83 19.15 -31.61
CA GLU A 143 -37.25 19.54 -31.51
C GLU A 143 -37.49 20.94 -32.09
N ALA A 144 -36.68 21.93 -31.73
CA ALA A 144 -36.79 23.28 -32.28
C ALA A 144 -36.60 23.31 -33.81
N ALA A 145 -35.71 22.48 -34.36
CA ALA A 145 -35.56 22.34 -35.81
C ALA A 145 -36.77 21.67 -36.46
N ARG A 146 -37.42 20.73 -35.77
CA ARG A 146 -38.64 20.06 -36.22
C ARG A 146 -39.83 21.01 -36.24
N GLU A 147 -40.05 21.78 -35.18
CA GLU A 147 -41.08 22.82 -35.13
C GLU A 147 -40.90 23.86 -36.25
N ARG A 148 -39.65 24.28 -36.52
CA ARG A 148 -39.34 25.19 -37.64
C ARG A 148 -39.67 24.59 -39.01
N ASN A 149 -39.41 23.30 -39.19
CA ASN A 149 -39.70 22.60 -40.45
C ASN A 149 -41.20 22.37 -40.63
N GLU A 150 -41.96 22.15 -39.54
CA GLU A 150 -43.41 22.09 -39.57
C GLU A 150 -44.04 23.48 -39.86
N GLU A 151 -43.45 24.56 -39.35
CA GLU A 151 -43.88 25.93 -39.66
C GLU A 151 -43.68 26.27 -41.16
N ILE A 152 -42.55 25.85 -41.76
CA ILE A 152 -42.28 26.00 -43.21
C ILE A 152 -43.24 25.14 -44.06
N ALA A 153 -43.72 24.01 -43.54
CA ALA A 153 -44.65 23.12 -44.25
C ALA A 153 -46.09 23.68 -44.37
N SER A 154 -46.40 24.81 -43.73
CA SER A 154 -47.73 25.45 -43.81
C SER A 154 -48.00 26.19 -45.13
N GLY A 155 -46.95 26.48 -45.91
CA GLY A 155 -47.04 27.33 -47.12
C GLY A 155 -46.75 26.63 -48.45
N ALA A 156 -46.17 25.43 -48.45
CA ALA A 156 -45.87 24.72 -49.68
C ALA A 156 -47.06 23.83 -50.07
N ARG A 157 -47.94 24.36 -50.92
CA ARG A 157 -48.81 23.55 -51.78
C ARG A 157 -47.92 22.67 -52.67
N ILE A 158 -47.54 21.51 -52.16
CA ILE A 158 -46.99 20.45 -52.98
C ILE A 158 -48.19 19.72 -53.57
N ASP A 159 -48.29 19.84 -54.89
CA ASP A 159 -49.28 19.14 -55.69
C ASP A 159 -49.21 17.64 -55.44
N LYS A 160 -50.41 17.06 -55.38
CA LYS A 160 -50.67 15.67 -55.03
C LYS A 160 -49.96 14.72 -56.00
N ALA A 161 -49.06 13.90 -55.48
CA ALA A 161 -48.91 12.52 -55.95
C ALA A 161 -49.04 11.59 -54.73
N ARG A 162 -50.19 10.93 -54.65
CA ARG A 162 -50.62 10.09 -53.52
C ARG A 162 -50.58 8.63 -53.96
N ALA A 163 -49.78 7.81 -53.27
CA ALA A 163 -50.06 6.44 -52.82
C ALA A 163 -48.81 5.96 -52.05
N ALA A 164 -48.79 5.88 -50.71
CA ALA A 164 -49.37 4.84 -49.84
C ALA A 164 -48.97 3.41 -50.24
N VAL A 165 -48.52 2.48 -49.39
CA VAL A 165 -48.09 2.35 -47.99
C VAL A 165 -47.64 0.87 -47.91
N ALA A 166 -46.57 0.54 -47.19
CA ALA A 166 -46.50 -0.72 -46.44
C ALA A 166 -45.46 -0.63 -45.31
N LEU A 167 -45.95 -0.36 -44.10
CA LEU A 167 -45.32 -0.79 -42.85
C LEU A 167 -45.32 -2.32 -42.80
N VAL A 168 -44.18 -2.96 -42.49
CA VAL A 168 -43.94 -4.16 -41.64
C VAL A 168 -42.41 -4.31 -41.63
N GLY A 169 -41.65 -4.58 -40.58
CA GLY A 169 -41.89 -5.03 -39.22
C GLY A 169 -40.51 -5.25 -38.57
N LYS A 170 -40.52 -5.34 -37.25
CA LYS A 170 -39.38 -5.35 -36.33
C LYS A 170 -38.40 -6.53 -36.51
N THR A 171 -37.21 -6.33 -35.92
CA THR A 171 -36.20 -7.30 -35.44
C THR A 171 -35.36 -7.99 -36.54
N ARG A 172 -34.04 -8.18 -36.42
CA ARG A 172 -33.27 -8.69 -35.26
C ARG A 172 -31.76 -8.50 -35.52
N LEU A 173 -30.99 -8.61 -34.43
CA LEU A 173 -29.53 -8.75 -34.34
C LEU A 173 -28.86 -9.58 -35.46
N ALA A 174 -27.65 -9.16 -35.86
CA ALA A 174 -26.59 -10.03 -36.38
C ALA A 174 -25.26 -9.45 -35.86
N PHE A 175 -24.74 -9.91 -34.72
CA PHE A 175 -23.83 -11.07 -34.60
C PHE A 175 -23.00 -11.39 -35.85
N ARG A 176 -21.68 -11.28 -35.66
CA ARG A 176 -20.62 -11.61 -36.62
C ARG A 176 -20.48 -13.13 -36.79
N ILE A 177 -20.41 -13.54 -38.06
CA ILE A 177 -19.68 -14.69 -38.66
C ILE A 177 -20.26 -16.10 -38.36
N PRO A 178 -20.59 -16.91 -39.41
CA PRO A 178 -19.65 -17.87 -39.99
C PRO A 178 -19.66 -17.99 -41.52
N THR A 179 -18.46 -18.18 -42.09
CA THR A 179 -18.19 -18.60 -43.47
C THR A 179 -18.48 -20.10 -43.63
N GLU A 180 -18.86 -20.47 -44.85
CA GLU A 180 -19.47 -21.73 -45.30
C GLU A 180 -18.74 -23.08 -45.06
N PRO A 181 -19.45 -24.21 -45.28
CA PRO A 181 -19.01 -25.56 -44.94
C PRO A 181 -18.29 -26.26 -46.10
N GLY A 182 -17.29 -27.07 -45.76
CA GLY A 182 -16.68 -28.07 -46.65
C GLY A 182 -16.20 -29.25 -45.82
N ALA A 183 -16.81 -30.41 -46.05
CA ALA A 183 -16.63 -31.63 -45.27
C ALA A 183 -15.19 -32.22 -45.36
N SER A 184 -14.68 -32.61 -44.19
CA SER A 184 -14.05 -33.90 -43.78
C SER A 184 -13.30 -34.76 -44.83
N PRO A 185 -12.19 -35.47 -44.46
CA PRO A 185 -12.26 -36.44 -43.36
C PRO A 185 -11.01 -36.66 -42.49
N CYS A 186 -11.30 -37.39 -41.41
CA CYS A 186 -10.46 -38.17 -40.52
C CYS A 186 -9.08 -38.60 -41.05
N CYS A 187 -8.10 -38.62 -40.14
CA CYS A 187 -7.26 -39.79 -39.92
C CYS A 187 -6.78 -39.81 -38.47
N LYS A 188 -6.50 -41.03 -38.02
CA LYS A 188 -6.21 -41.51 -36.66
C LYS A 188 -5.08 -40.79 -35.94
#